data_AF-A0A822XMV2-F1
#
_entry.id   AF-A0A822XMV2-F1
#
_cell.length_a   1.000
_cell.length_b   1.000
_cell.length_c   1.000
_cell.angle_alpha   90.00
_cell.angle_beta   90.00
_cell.angle_gamma   90.00
#
_symmetry.space_group_name_H-M   'P 1'
#
loop_
_entity.id
_entity.type
_entity.pdbx_description
1 polymer ?
#
loop_
_entity_poly.entity_id
_entity_poly.type
_entity_poly.pdbx_seq_one_letter_code
_entity_poly.pdbx_strand_id
1 'polypeptide(L)'
;MSNLNFISTFYPPRHLILHLFSALCIISSIPFSASEIKNTRIIEDSRPMILFERFGFGADGHVAIAIKNVSWKSKQQNSELDPSSMGFFLLRELSYPKILNESEYTDSFCIVSSRYVELIFKFEQLYPDSTYNGSVIVEHPDEYSLVFGNCQPEYEVSMDVHTEMYNVEGGRKDFLPAGQTQLPKLYFLFFLVYTAFFTLWVSVCIKQSPTVDKIHIIMGALLLVKALKLICAAEDKFHAGHS
;
A
#
# COMPACT_ATOMS: atom_id res chain seq x y z
N MET A 1 63.30 25.36 -23.25
CA MET A 1 63.41 23.92 -22.91
C MET A 1 62.72 23.67 -21.57
N SER A 2 62.06 22.52 -21.46
CA SER A 2 61.39 21.92 -20.30
C SER A 2 59.88 22.20 -20.07
N ASN A 3 59.11 21.20 -20.52
CA ASN A 3 58.02 20.50 -19.83
C ASN A 3 56.82 21.27 -19.28
N LEU A 4 55.68 21.09 -19.96
CA LEU A 4 54.38 20.86 -19.34
C LEU A 4 53.58 19.89 -20.22
N ASN A 5 53.86 18.59 -20.04
CA ASN A 5 52.93 17.52 -20.39
C ASN A 5 51.77 17.60 -19.39
N PHE A 6 50.73 18.38 -19.69
CA PHE A 6 49.44 18.22 -19.04
C PHE A 6 48.55 17.43 -19.99
N ILE A 7 48.55 16.12 -19.76
CA ILE A 7 47.70 15.13 -20.40
C ILE A 7 46.25 15.61 -20.25
N SER A 8 45.72 16.23 -21.31
CA SER A 8 44.29 16.34 -21.51
C SER A 8 43.79 14.98 -21.95
N THR A 9 43.50 14.11 -20.97
CA THR A 9 42.65 12.93 -21.21
C THR A 9 41.26 13.43 -21.58
N PHE A 10 41.09 13.71 -22.87
CA PHE A 10 39.81 13.77 -23.56
C PHE A 10 39.17 12.38 -23.46
N TYR A 11 38.54 12.08 -22.34
CA TYR A 11 37.55 10.99 -22.30
C TYR A 11 36.29 11.51 -23.01
N PRO A 12 35.85 10.88 -24.11
CA PRO A 12 34.69 11.37 -24.84
C PRO A 12 33.45 11.25 -23.96
N PRO A 13 32.50 12.22 -24.02
CA PRO A 13 31.28 12.20 -23.20
C PRO A 13 30.46 10.92 -23.37
N ARG A 14 30.62 10.19 -24.48
CA ARG A 14 30.00 8.89 -24.73
C ARG A 14 30.37 7.81 -23.72
N HIS A 15 31.63 7.73 -23.28
CA HIS A 15 32.05 6.68 -22.34
C HIS A 15 31.53 6.95 -20.93
N LEU A 16 31.52 8.21 -20.49
CA LEU A 16 30.98 8.58 -19.19
C LEU A 16 29.47 8.32 -19.10
N ILE A 17 28.73 8.65 -20.18
CA ILE A 17 27.29 8.36 -20.28
C ILE A 17 27.04 6.84 -20.24
N LEU A 18 27.84 6.04 -20.94
CA LEU A 18 27.71 4.59 -20.96
C LEU A 18 28.01 3.97 -19.58
N HIS A 19 29.05 4.44 -18.89
CA HIS A 19 29.38 3.99 -17.54
C HIS A 19 28.31 4.40 -16.52
N LEU A 20 27.80 5.63 -16.61
CA LEU A 20 26.69 6.11 -15.77
C LEU A 20 25.43 5.24 -15.98
N PHE A 21 25.10 4.93 -17.24
CA PHE A 21 23.99 4.07 -17.60
C PHE A 21 24.17 2.64 -17.07
N SER A 22 25.38 2.07 -17.18
CA SER A 22 25.68 0.74 -16.64
C SER A 22 25.58 0.67 -15.11
N ALA A 23 26.07 1.70 -14.40
CA ALA A 23 25.97 1.79 -12.95
C ALA A 23 24.51 1.95 -12.50
N LEU A 24 23.71 2.69 -13.27
CA LEU A 24 22.26 2.83 -13.09
C LEU A 24 21.53 1.49 -13.19
N CYS A 25 21.86 0.66 -14.17
CA CYS A 25 21.29 -0.68 -14.33
C CYS A 25 21.65 -1.62 -13.16
N ILE A 26 22.85 -1.48 -12.60
CA ILE A 26 23.30 -2.28 -11.44
C ILE A 26 22.60 -1.82 -10.16
N ILE A 27 22.41 -0.52 -9.95
CA ILE A 27 21.68 0.01 -8.78
C ILE A 27 20.19 -0.40 -8.86
N SER A 28 19.62 -0.49 -10.06
CA SER A 28 18.25 -1.00 -10.29
C SER A 28 18.02 -2.43 -9.79
N SER A 29 19.09 -3.21 -9.60
CA SER A 29 19.00 -4.64 -9.29
C SER A 29 19.25 -4.96 -7.81
N ILE A 30 19.47 -3.96 -6.95
CA ILE A 30 19.63 -4.15 -5.51
C ILE A 30 18.24 -4.25 -4.86
N PRO A 31 17.85 -5.41 -4.29
CA PRO A 31 16.60 -5.52 -3.57
C PRO A 31 16.75 -4.88 -2.19
N PHE A 32 16.03 -3.79 -1.94
CA PHE A 32 15.80 -3.27 -0.60
C PHE A 32 14.48 -3.84 -0.09
N SER A 33 14.48 -4.33 1.15
CA SER A 33 13.36 -5.07 1.74
C SER A 33 12.98 -4.43 3.07
N ALA A 34 11.79 -3.85 3.14
CA ALA A 34 11.14 -3.45 4.38
C ALA A 34 9.63 -3.65 4.21
N SER A 35 8.98 -4.17 5.24
CA SER A 35 7.63 -4.74 5.21
C SER A 35 6.59 -3.80 5.83
N GLU A 36 5.37 -3.71 5.30
CA GLU A 36 4.25 -3.01 5.97
C GLU A 36 3.11 -3.98 6.31
N ILE A 37 3.18 -4.54 7.53
CA ILE A 37 2.09 -5.31 8.14
C ILE A 37 1.29 -4.38 9.06
N LYS A 38 -0.03 -4.36 8.91
CA LYS A 38 -0.89 -3.46 9.69
C LYS A 38 -1.35 -4.11 10.99
N ASN A 39 -0.99 -3.44 12.09
CA ASN A 39 -1.51 -3.71 13.42
C ASN A 39 -2.43 -2.55 13.79
N THR A 40 -3.70 -2.83 14.02
CA THR A 40 -4.70 -1.83 14.40
C THR A 40 -5.28 -2.21 15.74
N ARG A 41 -5.21 -1.29 16.70
CA ARG A 41 -5.83 -1.44 18.01
C ARG A 41 -7.14 -0.67 18.03
N ILE A 42 -8.21 -1.37 18.37
CA ILE A 42 -9.54 -0.80 18.60
C ILE A 42 -9.76 -0.76 20.11
N ILE A 43 -10.24 0.38 20.62
CA ILE A 43 -10.49 0.60 22.05
C ILE A 43 -11.86 1.25 22.17
N GLU A 44 -12.75 0.59 22.92
CA GLU A 44 -14.10 1.04 23.26
C GLU A 44 -14.86 1.67 22.07
N ASP A 45 -14.81 1.02 20.90
CA ASP A 45 -15.38 1.57 19.66
C ASP A 45 -16.76 0.96 19.38
N SER A 46 -17.77 1.81 19.19
CA SER A 46 -19.14 1.41 18.87
C SER A 46 -19.57 1.77 17.46
N ARG A 47 -18.63 2.10 16.56
CA ARG A 47 -18.96 2.44 15.17
C ARG A 47 -19.53 1.20 14.46
N PRO A 48 -20.58 1.37 13.65
CA PRO A 48 -21.22 0.23 12.99
C PRO A 48 -20.37 -0.40 11.90
N MET A 49 -19.38 0.34 11.37
CA MET A 49 -18.41 -0.16 10.41
C MET A 49 -17.05 0.50 10.63
N ILE A 50 -15.99 -0.29 10.54
CA ILE A 50 -14.59 0.16 10.58
C ILE A 50 -13.86 -0.42 9.38
N LEU A 51 -13.41 0.45 8.47
CA LEU A 51 -12.57 0.07 7.34
C LEU A 51 -11.13 -0.09 7.82
N PHE A 52 -10.53 -1.25 7.57
CA PHE A 52 -9.12 -1.51 7.86
C PHE A 52 -8.24 -1.17 6.66
N GLU A 53 -8.58 -1.73 5.50
CA GLU A 53 -7.75 -1.63 4.32
C GLU A 53 -8.53 -1.89 3.04
N ARG A 54 -8.04 -1.32 1.92
CA ARG A 54 -8.46 -1.64 0.57
C ARG A 54 -7.32 -2.29 -0.17
N PHE A 55 -7.61 -3.38 -0.87
CA PHE A 55 -6.60 -4.14 -1.58
C PHE A 55 -7.15 -4.70 -2.90
N GLY A 56 -6.33 -4.65 -3.95
CA GLY A 56 -6.63 -5.25 -5.24
C GLY A 56 -6.10 -6.68 -5.30
N PHE A 57 -6.99 -7.66 -5.43
CA PHE A 57 -6.62 -9.07 -5.53
C PHE A 57 -6.48 -9.52 -6.99
N GLY A 58 -5.46 -10.36 -7.22
CA GLY A 58 -5.31 -11.14 -8.44
C GLY A 58 -6.08 -12.47 -8.35
N ALA A 59 -5.72 -13.43 -9.21
CA ALA A 59 -6.36 -14.76 -9.25
C ALA A 59 -6.02 -15.67 -8.06
N ASP A 60 -5.01 -15.30 -7.26
CA ASP A 60 -4.56 -16.06 -6.08
C ASP A 60 -4.33 -15.08 -4.92
N GLY A 61 -5.43 -14.45 -4.51
CA GLY A 61 -5.47 -13.48 -3.42
C GLY A 61 -5.74 -14.13 -2.08
N HIS A 62 -5.06 -13.69 -1.03
CA HIS A 62 -5.17 -14.22 0.32
C HIS A 62 -5.38 -13.09 1.31
N VAL A 63 -6.27 -13.33 2.26
CA VAL A 63 -6.49 -12.46 3.42
C VAL A 63 -6.26 -13.30 4.67
N ALA A 64 -5.37 -12.84 5.55
CA ALA A 64 -5.17 -13.40 6.87
C ALA A 64 -5.49 -12.36 7.94
N ILE A 65 -6.20 -12.78 8.98
CA ILE A 65 -6.59 -11.93 10.10
C ILE A 65 -6.25 -12.66 11.40
N ALA A 66 -5.54 -11.96 12.28
CA ALA A 66 -5.28 -12.40 13.63
C ALA A 66 -5.82 -11.36 14.62
N ILE A 67 -6.55 -11.80 15.64
CA ILE A 67 -7.20 -10.93 16.62
C ILE A 67 -6.85 -11.40 18.00
N LYS A 68 -6.56 -10.46 18.90
CA LYS A 68 -6.22 -10.72 20.31
C LYS A 68 -6.98 -9.78 21.22
N ASN A 69 -7.10 -10.17 22.49
CA ASN A 69 -7.64 -9.36 23.58
C ASN A 69 -9.04 -8.82 23.27
N VAL A 70 -9.91 -9.66 22.70
CA VAL A 70 -11.26 -9.26 22.34
C VAL A 70 -12.10 -9.09 23.60
N SER A 71 -12.65 -7.90 23.78
CA SER A 71 -13.60 -7.59 24.82
C SER A 71 -14.70 -6.67 24.29
N TRP A 72 -15.87 -6.73 24.91
CA TRP A 72 -17.01 -5.90 24.55
C TRP A 72 -17.74 -5.45 25.81
N LYS A 73 -18.23 -4.21 25.78
CA LYS A 73 -18.89 -3.56 26.91
C LYS A 73 -20.16 -2.89 26.44
N SER A 74 -21.26 -3.15 27.14
CA SER A 74 -22.52 -2.47 26.85
C SER A 74 -22.53 -1.06 27.42
N LYS A 75 -23.02 -0.09 26.65
CA LYS A 75 -23.35 1.27 27.11
C LYS A 75 -24.61 1.29 28.00
N GLN A 76 -25.45 0.27 27.91
CA GLN A 76 -26.75 0.20 28.58
C GLN A 76 -26.83 -1.01 29.52
N GLN A 77 -27.56 -0.89 30.63
CA GLN A 77 -27.58 -1.92 31.68
C GLN A 77 -28.38 -3.20 31.33
N ASN A 78 -29.17 -3.20 30.25
CA ASN A 78 -30.10 -4.30 29.91
C ASN A 78 -30.04 -4.75 28.44
N SER A 79 -28.94 -4.49 27.72
CA SER A 79 -28.79 -4.99 26.35
C SER A 79 -28.39 -6.46 26.35
N GLU A 80 -29.00 -7.24 25.47
CA GLU A 80 -28.60 -8.61 25.18
C GLU A 80 -27.58 -8.62 24.04
N LEU A 81 -26.48 -9.33 24.23
CA LEU A 81 -25.42 -9.44 23.23
C LEU A 81 -25.80 -10.53 22.24
N ASP A 82 -25.75 -10.20 20.95
CA ASP A 82 -25.78 -11.17 19.85
C ASP A 82 -24.40 -11.19 19.17
N PRO A 83 -23.52 -12.14 19.52
CA PRO A 83 -22.20 -12.28 18.89
C PRO A 83 -22.24 -12.55 17.38
N SER A 84 -23.38 -12.99 16.83
CA SER A 84 -23.52 -13.26 15.40
C SER A 84 -23.70 -11.99 14.55
N SER A 85 -23.96 -10.85 15.22
CA SER A 85 -24.20 -9.52 14.64
C SER A 85 -22.90 -8.71 14.40
N MET A 86 -21.76 -9.23 14.85
CA MET A 86 -20.44 -8.63 14.71
C MET A 86 -19.49 -9.56 13.96
N GLY A 87 -18.61 -9.01 13.14
CA GLY A 87 -17.67 -9.82 12.39
C GLY A 87 -16.84 -9.06 11.37
N PHE A 88 -15.92 -9.79 10.75
CA PHE A 88 -15.09 -9.29 9.66
C PHE A 88 -15.53 -9.90 8.35
N PHE A 89 -15.56 -9.06 7.31
CA PHE A 89 -15.92 -9.47 5.97
C PHE A 89 -15.15 -8.65 4.94
N LEU A 90 -15.08 -9.19 3.73
CA LEU A 90 -14.60 -8.48 2.56
C LEU A 90 -15.78 -7.93 1.78
N LEU A 91 -15.61 -6.71 1.29
CA LEU A 91 -16.61 -6.02 0.49
C LEU A 91 -16.00 -5.55 -0.83
N ARG A 92 -16.55 -6.04 -1.94
CA ARG A 92 -16.25 -5.53 -3.28
C ARG A 92 -16.80 -4.13 -3.48
N GLU A 93 -16.04 -3.28 -4.15
CA GLU A 93 -16.48 -1.91 -4.50
C GLU A 93 -17.82 -1.94 -5.27
N LEU A 94 -17.97 -2.90 -6.20
CA LEU A 94 -19.18 -3.08 -7.01
C LEU A 94 -20.42 -3.55 -6.22
N SER A 95 -20.23 -4.07 -5.01
CA SER A 95 -21.32 -4.53 -4.14
C SER A 95 -21.92 -3.42 -3.29
N TYR A 96 -21.22 -2.29 -3.10
CA TYR A 96 -21.70 -1.18 -2.25
C TYR A 96 -23.08 -0.66 -2.63
N PRO A 97 -23.41 -0.37 -3.91
CA PRO A 97 -24.74 0.12 -4.26
C PRO A 97 -25.86 -0.87 -3.95
N LYS A 98 -25.56 -2.19 -4.03
CA LYS A 98 -26.53 -3.25 -3.72
C LYS A 98 -26.82 -3.32 -2.22
N ILE A 99 -25.79 -3.16 -1.40
CA ILE A 99 -25.92 -3.11 0.07
C ILE A 99 -26.69 -1.87 0.50
N LEU A 100 -26.39 -0.70 -0.08
CA LEU A 100 -27.12 0.53 0.21
C LEU A 100 -28.61 0.36 -0.12
N ASN A 101 -28.93 -0.21 -1.28
CA ASN A 101 -30.30 -0.51 -1.66
C ASN A 101 -30.96 -1.50 -0.68
N GLU A 102 -30.27 -2.58 -0.29
CA GLU A 102 -30.80 -3.55 0.70
C GLU A 102 -31.07 -2.90 2.06
N SER A 103 -30.18 -2.01 2.51
CA SER A 103 -30.31 -1.30 3.78
C SER A 103 -31.47 -0.30 3.83
N GLU A 104 -31.87 0.24 2.67
CA GLU A 104 -32.99 1.19 2.57
C GLU A 104 -34.35 0.49 2.74
N TYR A 105 -34.48 -0.74 2.25
CA TYR A 105 -35.75 -1.49 2.24
C TYR A 105 -35.90 -2.51 3.37
N THR A 106 -34.87 -2.71 4.19
CA THR A 106 -34.86 -3.73 5.25
C THR A 106 -34.86 -3.08 6.63
N ASP A 107 -35.95 -3.26 7.38
CA ASP A 107 -35.97 -2.88 8.79
C ASP A 107 -34.92 -3.68 9.57
N SER A 108 -34.14 -3.02 10.43
CA SER A 108 -33.04 -3.62 11.22
C SER A 108 -31.95 -4.33 10.39
N PHE A 109 -31.51 -3.69 9.29
CA PHE A 109 -30.44 -4.20 8.44
C PHE A 109 -29.10 -4.38 9.18
N CYS A 110 -28.47 -5.55 9.00
CA CYS A 110 -27.12 -5.84 9.47
C CYS A 110 -26.20 -6.24 8.31
N ILE A 111 -25.16 -5.47 8.07
CA ILE A 111 -24.23 -5.69 6.95
C ILE A 111 -23.50 -7.04 7.02
N VAL A 112 -23.20 -7.53 8.22
CA VAL A 112 -22.52 -8.81 8.45
C VAL A 112 -23.35 -10.00 7.96
N SER A 113 -24.67 -9.84 7.83
CA SER A 113 -25.60 -10.87 7.36
C SER A 113 -26.01 -10.69 5.89
N SER A 114 -25.51 -9.65 5.20
CA SER A 114 -25.82 -9.43 3.80
C SER A 114 -25.21 -10.52 2.91
N ARG A 115 -25.91 -10.89 1.85
CA ARG A 115 -25.41 -11.86 0.84
C ARG A 115 -24.36 -11.29 -0.11
N TYR A 116 -24.11 -9.98 -0.07
CA TYR A 116 -23.17 -9.30 -0.97
C TYR A 116 -21.78 -9.10 -0.36
N VAL A 117 -21.59 -9.52 0.90
CA VAL A 117 -20.30 -9.53 1.59
C VAL A 117 -19.72 -10.94 1.63
N GLU A 118 -18.39 -11.02 1.62
CA GLU A 118 -17.66 -12.28 1.81
C GLU A 118 -17.22 -12.37 3.26
N LEU A 119 -18.01 -13.09 4.06
CA LEU A 119 -17.78 -13.24 5.49
C LEU A 119 -16.48 -14.00 5.75
N ILE A 120 -15.59 -13.42 6.55
CA ILE A 120 -14.38 -14.11 7.01
C ILE A 120 -14.72 -14.89 8.28
N PHE A 121 -15.26 -14.21 9.29
CA PHE A 121 -15.75 -14.84 10.51
C PHE A 121 -16.67 -13.90 11.30
N LYS A 122 -17.45 -14.48 12.22
CA LYS A 122 -18.34 -13.78 13.16
C LYS A 122 -17.85 -13.94 14.60
N PHE A 123 -18.24 -13.02 15.47
CA PHE A 123 -17.88 -13.05 16.88
C PHE A 123 -18.54 -14.20 17.65
N GLU A 124 -19.55 -14.87 17.10
CA GLU A 124 -20.08 -16.15 17.61
C GLU A 124 -18.99 -17.22 17.78
N GLN A 125 -17.90 -17.13 16.99
CA GLN A 125 -16.76 -18.03 17.08
C GLN A 125 -15.70 -17.58 18.10
N LEU A 126 -15.93 -16.44 18.78
CA LEU A 126 -15.00 -15.83 19.73
C LEU A 126 -15.55 -15.86 21.15
N TYR A 127 -14.65 -16.02 22.11
CA TYR A 127 -14.92 -15.81 23.53
C TYR A 127 -14.19 -14.55 24.02
N PRO A 128 -14.63 -13.93 25.14
CA PRO A 128 -13.86 -12.86 25.77
C PRO A 128 -12.42 -13.31 26.03
N ASP A 129 -11.47 -12.41 25.80
CA ASP A 129 -10.01 -12.66 25.93
C ASP A 129 -9.46 -13.77 25.02
N SER A 130 -10.23 -14.23 24.04
CA SER A 130 -9.75 -15.20 23.06
C SER A 130 -8.84 -14.58 22.01
N THR A 131 -8.05 -15.44 21.37
CA THR A 131 -7.27 -15.13 20.17
C THR A 131 -7.85 -15.91 19.01
N TYR A 132 -7.99 -15.27 17.86
CA TYR A 132 -8.46 -15.90 16.63
C TYR A 132 -7.47 -15.65 15.51
N ASN A 133 -7.19 -16.69 14.74
CA ASN A 133 -6.39 -16.62 13.53
C ASN A 133 -7.19 -17.29 12.41
N GLY A 134 -7.54 -16.54 11.37
CA GLY A 134 -8.26 -17.04 10.22
C GLY A 134 -7.61 -16.56 8.93
N SER A 135 -7.79 -17.34 7.87
CA SER A 135 -7.37 -16.95 6.52
C SER A 135 -8.42 -17.36 5.50
N VAL A 136 -8.66 -16.52 4.50
CA VAL A 136 -9.60 -16.74 3.41
C VAL A 136 -8.89 -16.49 2.09
N ILE A 137 -9.19 -17.33 1.10
CA ILE A 137 -8.73 -17.18 -0.29
C ILE A 137 -9.79 -16.40 -1.04
N VAL A 138 -9.37 -15.37 -1.77
CA VAL A 138 -10.24 -14.53 -2.60
C VAL A 138 -10.40 -15.20 -3.96
N GLU A 139 -11.62 -15.64 -4.27
CA GLU A 139 -11.91 -16.40 -5.50
C GLU A 139 -11.87 -15.54 -6.77
N HIS A 140 -12.29 -14.27 -6.68
CA HIS A 140 -12.50 -13.40 -7.83
C HIS A 140 -11.55 -12.20 -7.79
N PRO A 141 -10.71 -11.97 -8.82
CA PRO A 141 -9.86 -10.79 -8.92
C PRO A 141 -10.71 -9.51 -8.96
N ASP A 142 -10.54 -8.65 -7.97
CA ASP A 142 -11.20 -7.34 -7.87
C ASP A 142 -10.55 -6.50 -6.76
N GLU A 143 -11.01 -5.27 -6.56
CA GLU A 143 -10.71 -4.46 -5.37
C GLU A 143 -11.69 -4.75 -4.24
N TYR A 144 -11.15 -5.11 -3.08
CA TYR A 144 -11.92 -5.44 -1.88
C TYR A 144 -11.50 -4.54 -0.72
N SER A 145 -12.50 -4.16 0.08
CA SER A 145 -12.34 -3.49 1.36
C SER A 145 -12.47 -4.52 2.49
N LEU A 146 -11.48 -4.62 3.37
CA LEU A 146 -11.60 -5.36 4.61
C LEU A 146 -12.28 -4.49 5.68
N VAL A 147 -13.42 -4.96 6.17
CA VAL A 147 -14.28 -4.19 7.06
C VAL A 147 -14.67 -5.02 8.28
N PHE A 148 -14.63 -4.39 9.45
CA PHE A 148 -15.32 -4.87 10.64
C PHE A 148 -16.71 -4.25 10.70
N GLY A 149 -17.74 -5.08 10.85
CA GLY A 149 -19.11 -4.66 11.07
C GLY A 149 -19.55 -4.87 12.51
N ASN A 150 -20.22 -3.86 13.07
CA ASN A 150 -20.91 -3.92 14.35
C ASN A 150 -22.38 -3.53 14.16
N CYS A 151 -23.27 -4.52 14.18
CA CYS A 151 -24.71 -4.27 14.05
C CYS A 151 -25.40 -3.99 15.40
N GLN A 152 -24.64 -3.90 16.49
CA GLN A 152 -25.12 -3.56 17.83
C GLN A 152 -24.37 -2.32 18.37
N PRO A 153 -24.76 -1.10 17.97
CA PRO A 153 -24.06 0.13 18.34
C PRO A 153 -24.11 0.45 19.84
N GLU A 154 -24.94 -0.25 20.61
CA GLU A 154 -24.96 -0.22 22.07
C GLU A 154 -23.76 -0.91 22.73
N TYR A 155 -23.00 -1.73 21.99
CA TYR A 155 -21.76 -2.36 22.44
C TYR A 155 -20.53 -1.66 21.89
N GLU A 156 -19.58 -1.39 22.79
CA GLU A 156 -18.23 -0.93 22.50
C GLU A 156 -17.29 -2.13 22.47
N VAL A 157 -16.56 -2.31 21.36
CA VAL A 157 -15.61 -3.40 21.18
C VAL A 157 -14.18 -2.88 21.37
N SER A 158 -13.35 -3.66 22.07
CA SER A 158 -11.90 -3.45 22.13
C SER A 158 -11.19 -4.71 21.68
N MET A 159 -10.21 -4.57 20.79
CA MET A 159 -9.43 -5.68 20.25
C MET A 159 -8.15 -5.21 19.60
N ASP A 160 -7.13 -6.07 19.61
CA ASP A 160 -5.92 -5.92 18.81
C ASP A 160 -6.06 -6.76 17.53
N VAL A 161 -6.05 -6.10 16.38
CA VAL A 161 -6.30 -6.72 15.08
C VAL A 161 -5.05 -6.60 14.21
N HIS A 162 -4.64 -7.72 13.64
CA HIS A 162 -3.52 -7.87 12.74
C HIS A 162 -4.04 -8.38 11.41
N THR A 163 -3.77 -7.65 10.33
CA THR A 163 -4.32 -7.97 9.00
C THR A 163 -3.19 -8.07 7.99
N GLU A 164 -3.21 -9.15 7.20
CA GLU A 164 -2.35 -9.34 6.04
C GLU A 164 -3.22 -9.57 4.80
N MET A 165 -3.01 -8.77 3.75
CA MET A 165 -3.66 -8.94 2.45
C MET A 165 -2.55 -9.04 1.40
N TYR A 166 -2.51 -10.14 0.66
CA TYR A 166 -1.44 -10.41 -0.30
C TYR A 166 -1.92 -11.24 -1.48
N ASN A 167 -1.25 -11.07 -2.61
CA ASN A 167 -1.34 -11.94 -3.77
C ASN A 167 -0.20 -12.96 -3.74
N VAL A 168 -0.27 -14.00 -4.56
CA VAL A 168 0.84 -14.94 -4.75
C VAL A 168 1.38 -14.82 -6.18
N GLU A 169 2.66 -14.46 -6.32
CA GLU A 169 3.37 -14.42 -7.60
C GLU A 169 4.60 -15.33 -7.53
N GLY A 170 4.67 -16.34 -8.41
CA GLY A 170 5.80 -17.27 -8.46
C GLY A 170 6.04 -18.06 -7.17
N GLY A 171 4.99 -18.28 -6.36
CA GLY A 171 5.05 -18.98 -5.08
C GLY A 171 5.56 -18.13 -3.91
N ARG A 172 5.70 -16.80 -4.11
CA ARG A 172 6.03 -15.84 -3.06
C ARG A 172 4.83 -14.93 -2.79
N LYS A 173 4.69 -14.46 -1.55
CA LYS A 173 3.71 -13.44 -1.20
C LYS A 173 4.09 -12.13 -1.89
N ASP A 174 3.12 -11.46 -2.47
CA ASP A 174 3.22 -10.12 -3.02
C ASP A 174 2.16 -9.23 -2.37
N PHE A 175 2.61 -8.27 -1.59
CA PHE A 175 1.74 -7.37 -0.83
C PHE A 175 1.37 -6.11 -1.63
N LEU A 176 1.68 -6.07 -2.93
CA LEU A 176 1.16 -5.03 -3.83
C LEU A 176 -0.23 -5.41 -4.36
N PRO A 177 -1.16 -4.44 -4.43
CA PRO A 177 -2.41 -4.61 -5.15
C PRO A 177 -2.19 -5.01 -6.61
N ALA A 178 -3.12 -5.81 -7.14
CA ALA A 178 -3.14 -6.19 -8.55
C ALA A 178 -3.05 -4.95 -9.45
N GLY A 179 -2.15 -5.01 -10.44
CA GLY A 179 -1.86 -3.88 -11.34
C GLY A 179 -0.81 -2.88 -10.82
N GLN A 180 -0.38 -2.97 -9.56
CA GLN A 180 0.69 -2.13 -8.99
C GLN A 180 2.07 -2.78 -8.99
N THR A 181 2.18 -4.06 -9.36
CA THR A 181 3.44 -4.81 -9.31
C THR A 181 4.55 -4.24 -10.21
N GLN A 182 4.19 -3.59 -11.33
CA GLN A 182 5.15 -2.96 -12.25
C GLN A 182 5.45 -1.48 -11.91
N LEU A 183 4.68 -0.85 -11.02
CA LEU A 183 4.84 0.57 -10.66
C LEU A 183 6.21 0.88 -10.05
N PRO A 184 6.76 0.09 -9.10
CA PRO A 184 8.09 0.36 -8.54
C PRO A 184 9.18 0.46 -9.61
N LYS A 185 9.18 -0.48 -10.57
CA LYS A 185 10.15 -0.51 -11.68
C LYS A 185 9.98 0.69 -12.60
N LEU A 186 8.73 1.08 -12.88
CA LEU A 186 8.42 2.24 -13.71
C LEU A 186 8.83 3.56 -13.04
N TYR A 187 8.55 3.74 -11.75
CA TYR A 187 8.98 4.90 -10.98
C TYR A 187 10.50 5.00 -10.91
N PHE A 188 11.17 3.87 -10.69
CA PHE A 188 12.62 3.81 -10.73
C PHE A 188 13.16 4.20 -12.11
N LEU A 189 12.62 3.65 -13.20
CA LEU A 189 13.00 4.03 -14.57
C LEU A 189 12.82 5.54 -14.83
N PHE A 190 11.71 6.13 -14.40
CA PHE A 190 11.50 7.56 -14.54
C PHE A 190 12.48 8.38 -13.69
N PHE A 191 12.80 7.94 -12.47
CA PHE A 191 13.84 8.55 -11.65
C PHE A 191 15.19 8.58 -12.39
N LEU A 192 15.56 7.50 -13.07
CA LEU A 192 16.78 7.43 -13.88
C LEU A 192 16.78 8.46 -15.02
N VAL A 193 15.68 8.53 -15.77
CA VAL A 193 15.51 9.47 -16.88
C VAL A 193 15.59 10.92 -16.39
N TYR A 194 14.91 11.26 -15.29
CA TYR A 194 14.94 12.61 -14.73
C TYR A 194 16.33 12.98 -14.19
N THR A 195 17.05 12.04 -13.59
CA THR A 195 18.43 12.25 -13.12
C THR A 195 19.39 12.47 -14.30
N ALA A 196 19.22 11.73 -15.40
CA ALA A 196 20.00 11.93 -16.63
C ALA A 196 19.74 13.32 -17.25
N PHE A 197 18.48 13.75 -17.32
CA PHE A 197 18.15 15.10 -17.78
C PHE A 197 18.73 16.17 -16.84
N PHE A 198 18.65 15.98 -15.53
CA PHE A 198 19.20 16.91 -14.55
C PHE A 198 20.74 17.03 -14.67
N THR A 199 21.45 15.92 -14.80
CA THR A 199 22.92 15.91 -14.95
C THR A 199 23.37 16.56 -16.26
N LEU A 200 22.67 16.29 -17.38
CA LEU A 200 22.89 17.00 -18.65
C LEU A 200 22.61 18.49 -18.53
N TRP A 201 21.47 18.86 -17.91
CA TRP A 201 21.08 20.25 -17.70
C TRP A 201 22.11 21.03 -16.88
N VAL A 202 22.54 20.48 -15.74
CA VAL A 202 23.60 21.06 -14.89
C VAL A 202 24.90 21.20 -15.67
N SER A 203 25.28 20.21 -16.47
CA SER A 203 26.49 20.26 -17.31
C SER A 203 26.45 21.40 -18.33
N VAL A 204 25.28 21.66 -18.93
CA VAL A 204 25.06 22.77 -19.86
C VAL A 204 25.09 24.12 -19.12
N CYS A 205 24.40 24.23 -17.98
CA CYS A 205 24.41 25.45 -17.16
C CYS A 205 25.81 25.84 -16.69
N ILE A 206 26.67 24.88 -16.33
CA ILE A 206 28.06 25.15 -15.95
C ILE A 206 28.86 25.70 -17.15
N LYS A 207 28.67 25.14 -18.35
CA LYS A 207 29.36 25.59 -19.58
C LYS A 207 28.86 26.93 -20.09
N GLN A 208 27.58 27.24 -19.89
CA GLN A 208 26.92 28.46 -20.32
C GLN A 208 26.57 29.37 -19.13
N SER A 209 27.45 29.39 -18.12
CA SER A 209 27.26 30.16 -16.87
C SER A 209 26.92 31.65 -17.04
N PRO A 210 27.35 32.37 -18.11
CA PRO A 210 26.98 33.79 -18.29
C PRO A 210 25.50 34.02 -18.62
N THR A 211 24.79 32.99 -19.08
CA THR A 211 23.38 33.03 -19.53
C THR A 211 22.40 32.36 -18.55
N VAL A 212 22.88 31.97 -17.36
CA VAL A 212 22.06 31.25 -16.36
C VAL A 212 21.27 32.26 -15.53
N ASP A 213 20.01 32.46 -15.92
CA ASP A 213 19.03 33.24 -15.15
C ASP A 213 18.31 32.43 -14.07
N LYS A 214 17.56 33.13 -13.19
CA LYS A 214 16.73 32.55 -12.11
C LYS A 214 15.80 31.43 -12.58
N ILE A 215 15.35 31.48 -13.84
CA ILE A 215 14.49 30.46 -14.45
C ILE A 215 15.21 29.10 -14.53
N HIS A 216 16.50 29.08 -14.84
CA HIS A 216 17.29 27.85 -14.94
C HIS A 216 17.49 27.19 -13.57
N ILE A 217 17.62 28.00 -12.51
CA ILE A 217 17.72 27.52 -11.12
C ILE A 217 16.38 26.89 -10.70
N ILE A 218 15.26 27.55 -10.98
CA ILE A 218 13.92 27.02 -10.71
C ILE A 218 13.69 25.71 -11.48
N MET A 219 14.05 25.66 -12.76
CA MET A 219 13.94 24.45 -13.59
C MET A 219 14.79 23.29 -13.03
N GLY A 220 16.03 23.57 -12.61
CA GLY A 220 16.90 22.58 -11.96
C GLY A 220 16.30 22.05 -10.65
N ALA A 221 15.77 22.94 -9.80
CA ALA A 221 15.10 22.55 -8.56
C ALA A 221 13.86 21.67 -8.82
N LEU A 222 13.06 21.98 -9.84
CA LEU A 222 11.90 21.18 -10.24
C LEU A 222 12.30 19.76 -10.69
N LEU A 223 13.36 19.64 -11.48
CA LEU A 223 13.88 18.35 -11.92
C LEU A 223 14.40 17.52 -10.73
N LEU A 224 15.10 18.14 -9.80
CA LEU A 224 15.59 17.49 -8.58
C LEU A 224 14.44 16.99 -7.71
N VAL A 225 13.47 17.85 -7.38
CA VAL A 225 12.29 17.47 -6.58
C VAL A 225 11.51 16.35 -7.26
N LYS A 226 11.37 16.39 -8.59
CA LYS A 226 10.69 15.33 -9.34
C LYS A 226 11.43 14.00 -9.27
N ALA A 227 12.76 14.01 -9.37
CA ALA A 227 13.56 12.81 -9.19
C ALA A 227 13.42 12.25 -7.76
N LEU A 228 13.58 13.09 -6.74
CA LEU A 228 13.41 12.69 -5.33
C LEU A 228 12.02 12.09 -5.07
N LYS A 229 10.96 12.72 -5.60
CA LYS A 229 9.60 12.18 -5.48
C LYS A 229 9.47 10.78 -6.07
N LEU A 230 10.08 10.55 -7.23
CA LEU A 230 9.97 9.27 -7.94
C LEU A 230 10.76 8.16 -7.24
N ILE A 231 11.94 8.44 -6.68
CA ILE A 231 12.69 7.42 -5.94
C ILE A 231 12.00 7.06 -4.62
N CYS A 232 11.44 8.04 -3.88
CA CYS A 232 10.63 7.75 -2.70
C CYS A 232 9.40 6.90 -3.05
N ALA A 233 8.67 7.26 -4.12
CA ALA A 233 7.51 6.47 -4.55
C ALA A 233 7.87 5.06 -5.03
N ALA A 234 9.04 4.88 -5.65
CA ALA A 234 9.54 3.57 -6.05
C ALA A 234 9.87 2.73 -4.81
N GLU A 235 10.59 3.30 -3.85
CA GLU A 235 10.99 2.68 -2.59
C GLU A 235 9.76 2.24 -1.78
N ASP A 236 8.81 3.15 -1.54
CA ASP A 236 7.58 2.86 -0.80
C ASP A 236 6.82 1.67 -1.39
N LYS A 237 6.69 1.62 -2.73
CA LYS A 237 5.98 0.54 -3.42
C LYS A 237 6.79 -0.76 -3.47
N PHE A 238 8.11 -0.70 -3.58
CA PHE A 238 8.94 -1.90 -3.59
C PHE A 238 8.93 -2.59 -2.23
N HIS A 239 9.01 -1.78 -1.15
CA HIS A 239 8.85 -2.21 0.24
C HIS A 239 7.49 -2.88 0.46
N ALA A 240 6.42 -2.24 0.00
CA ALA A 240 5.08 -2.78 0.11
C ALA A 240 4.84 -4.07 -0.69
N GLY A 241 5.71 -4.50 -1.63
CA GLY A 241 5.48 -5.69 -2.46
C GLY A 241 6.19 -6.97 -2.02
N HIS A 242 7.47 -6.88 -1.67
CA HIS A 242 8.35 -8.07 -1.59
C HIS A 242 8.51 -8.71 -0.19
N SER A 243 7.49 -8.64 0.68
CA SER A 243 7.56 -9.22 2.03
C SER A 243 7.44 -10.75 2.06
#